data_AF-A0AAD0W7L8-F1
#
_entry.id   AF-A0AAD0W7L8-F1
#
_cell.length_a   1.000
_cell.length_b   1.000
_cell.length_c   1.000
_cell.angle_alpha   90.00
_cell.angle_beta   90.00
_cell.angle_gamma   90.00
#
_symmetry.space_group_name_H-M   'P 1'
#
loop_
_entity.id
_entity.type
_entity.pdbx_description
1 polymer ?
#
loop_
_entity_poly.entity_id
_entity_poly.type
_entity_poly.pdbx_seq_one_letter_code
_entity_poly.pdbx_strand_id
1 'polypeptide(L)'
;MSPVHKWEITVAASGYCPDLAHNFFGNDIDLGYENDHIGMQFYAYSRHIDELSTFPNVSCSCCSTTSVSSMPVQFLGFSAYENGCRYPISAHRIEEEPFSHNPRIDQIHTRYENSRQRYPSYLLYLAKHDPCLRDLLFLLGLISTNTTLENVLAWSTLYKILDSVKHYAKDIDAFADPEQLSLFTAACNNTSILGIYARHGASENPPPKRALTDIDDASALIAGMTARFCRSYIAAKYS
;
A
#
# COMPACT_ATOMS: atom_id res chain seq x y z
N MET A 1 -10.09 -32.03 3.29
CA MET A 1 -9.34 -31.37 4.38
C MET A 1 -10.11 -30.11 4.74
N SER A 2 -10.34 -29.81 6.02
CA SER A 2 -10.89 -28.50 6.40
C SER A 2 -9.93 -27.43 5.89
N PRO A 3 -10.40 -26.35 5.26
CA PRO A 3 -9.51 -25.30 4.83
C PRO A 3 -8.81 -24.70 6.07
N VAL A 4 -7.52 -24.41 5.94
CA VAL A 4 -6.72 -23.73 6.97
C VAL A 4 -7.18 -22.28 7.13
N HIS A 5 -7.84 -21.73 6.10
CA HIS A 5 -8.32 -20.36 6.02
C HIS A 5 -9.83 -20.32 5.83
N LYS A 6 -10.47 -19.31 6.41
CA LYS A 6 -11.91 -19.09 6.31
C LYS A 6 -12.26 -18.37 5.00
N TRP A 7 -11.39 -17.45 4.58
CA TRP A 7 -11.58 -16.62 3.40
C TRP A 7 -10.52 -16.88 2.34
N GLU A 8 -10.96 -16.90 1.09
CA GLU A 8 -10.08 -16.88 -0.08
C GLU A 8 -10.26 -15.55 -0.80
N ILE A 9 -9.17 -14.84 -1.06
CA ILE A 9 -9.18 -13.52 -1.70
C ILE A 9 -8.68 -13.68 -3.13
N THR A 10 -9.46 -13.25 -4.11
CA THR A 10 -9.01 -13.25 -5.50
C THR A 10 -8.07 -12.09 -5.77
N VAL A 11 -6.96 -12.37 -6.46
CA VAL A 11 -5.89 -11.43 -6.70
C VAL A 11 -5.75 -11.15 -8.21
N ALA A 12 -5.63 -9.87 -8.57
CA ALA A 12 -5.03 -9.45 -9.83
C ALA A 12 -3.60 -9.00 -9.56
N ALA A 13 -2.64 -9.65 -10.21
CA ALA A 13 -1.31 -9.09 -10.41
C ALA A 13 -1.28 -8.54 -11.84
N SER A 14 -0.92 -7.27 -12.04
CA SER A 14 -0.50 -6.81 -13.37
C SER A 14 0.67 -7.70 -13.86
N GLY A 15 1.06 -7.72 -15.14
CA GLY A 15 1.94 -8.74 -15.76
C GLY A 15 3.28 -9.13 -15.09
N TYR A 16 3.57 -8.57 -13.92
CA TYR A 16 4.34 -9.15 -12.82
C TYR A 16 3.74 -10.47 -12.32
N CYS A 17 4.38 -11.60 -12.62
CA CYS A 17 4.18 -12.83 -11.85
C CYS A 17 4.87 -12.62 -10.50
N PRO A 18 4.16 -12.43 -9.37
CA PRO A 18 4.82 -12.53 -8.07
C PRO A 18 5.52 -13.88 -8.06
N ASP A 19 6.85 -13.87 -7.84
CA ASP A 19 7.63 -15.10 -7.75
C ASP A 19 6.84 -16.08 -6.90
N LEU A 20 6.53 -17.27 -7.45
CA LEU A 20 5.51 -18.23 -7.02
C LEU A 20 5.79 -18.82 -5.60
N ALA A 21 6.73 -18.21 -4.89
CA ALA A 21 7.26 -18.53 -3.57
C ALA A 21 7.36 -17.30 -2.63
N HIS A 22 6.83 -16.13 -2.99
CA HIS A 22 6.79 -14.97 -2.09
C HIS A 22 5.71 -15.17 -1.00
N ASN A 23 6.09 -15.95 0.02
CA ASN A 23 5.50 -15.79 1.34
C ASN A 23 5.96 -14.43 1.88
N PHE A 24 5.02 -13.55 2.22
CA PHE A 24 5.35 -12.42 3.07
C PHE A 24 5.83 -13.00 4.41
N PHE A 25 7.00 -12.59 4.92
CA PHE A 25 7.47 -13.10 6.21
C PHE A 25 6.59 -12.51 7.32
N GLY A 26 6.07 -13.40 8.18
CA GLY A 26 4.89 -13.14 9.00
C GLY A 26 3.68 -13.60 8.21
N ASN A 27 2.93 -14.58 8.72
CA ASN A 27 1.78 -15.22 8.06
C ASN A 27 0.57 -14.26 7.88
N ASP A 28 0.83 -13.07 7.37
CA ASP A 28 -0.11 -11.98 7.29
C ASP A 28 -0.88 -12.07 6.00
N ILE A 29 -0.20 -12.36 4.88
CA ILE A 29 -0.80 -12.64 3.59
C ILE A 29 0.01 -13.74 2.91
N ASP A 30 -0.62 -14.86 2.63
CA ASP A 30 -0.07 -15.95 1.83
C ASP A 30 -0.63 -15.83 0.41
N LEU A 31 0.24 -15.82 -0.61
CA LEU A 31 -0.18 -15.83 -2.01
C LEU A 31 -0.16 -17.26 -2.54
N GLY A 32 -1.21 -17.65 -3.25
CA GLY A 32 -1.35 -18.93 -3.94
C GLY A 32 -1.75 -18.75 -5.40
N TYR A 33 -1.63 -19.82 -6.18
CA TYR A 33 -2.15 -19.84 -7.55
C TYR A 33 -2.68 -21.22 -7.91
N GLU A 34 -3.65 -21.24 -8.80
CA GLU A 34 -4.10 -22.44 -9.51
C GLU A 34 -3.85 -22.26 -10.99
N ASN A 35 -3.27 -23.27 -11.63
CA ASN A 35 -3.10 -23.31 -13.08
C ASN A 35 -3.98 -24.42 -13.62
N ASP A 36 -5.13 -24.05 -14.18
CA ASP A 36 -6.11 -24.96 -14.73
C ASP A 36 -6.30 -24.75 -16.24
N HIS A 37 -7.35 -25.35 -16.80
CA HIS A 37 -7.69 -25.28 -18.21
C HIS A 37 -8.27 -23.90 -18.62
N ILE A 38 -8.59 -23.04 -17.66
CA ILE A 38 -9.13 -21.68 -17.84
C ILE A 38 -8.00 -20.65 -17.74
N GLY A 39 -6.89 -21.00 -17.07
CA GLY A 39 -5.65 -20.24 -17.04
C GLY A 39 -5.02 -20.23 -15.66
N MET A 40 -4.14 -19.25 -15.44
CA MET A 40 -3.53 -19.04 -14.12
C MET A 40 -4.40 -18.08 -13.30
N GLN A 41 -4.88 -18.54 -12.15
CA GLN A 41 -5.65 -17.75 -11.19
C GLN A 41 -4.82 -17.54 -9.93
N PHE A 42 -4.84 -16.32 -9.37
CA PHE A 42 -4.09 -15.97 -8.17
C PHE A 42 -5.02 -15.74 -6.99
N TYR A 43 -4.60 -16.20 -5.83
CA TYR A 43 -5.34 -16.12 -4.58
C TYR A 43 -4.47 -15.58 -3.46
N ALA A 44 -5.09 -14.99 -2.45
CA ALA A 44 -4.46 -14.59 -1.21
C ALA A 44 -5.25 -15.13 -0.02
N TYR A 45 -4.53 -15.42 1.06
CA TYR A 45 -5.09 -15.89 2.32
C TYR A 45 -4.48 -15.08 3.47
N SER A 46 -5.26 -14.78 4.51
CA SER A 46 -4.77 -14.00 5.64
C SER A 46 -5.44 -14.44 6.93
N ARG A 47 -4.62 -14.78 7.93
CA ARG A 47 -5.13 -15.12 9.27
C ARG A 47 -5.74 -13.93 9.99
N HIS A 48 -5.34 -12.71 9.66
CA HIS A 48 -5.97 -11.49 10.19
C HIS A 48 -7.40 -11.34 9.67
N ILE A 49 -7.60 -11.65 8.38
CA ILE A 49 -8.91 -11.57 7.73
C ILE A 49 -9.81 -12.74 8.21
N ASP A 50 -9.23 -13.91 8.50
CA ASP A 50 -9.96 -15.07 9.02
C ASP A 50 -10.65 -14.82 10.37
N GLU A 51 -10.15 -13.90 11.18
CA GLU A 51 -10.80 -13.52 12.44
C GLU A 51 -12.11 -12.75 12.24
N LEU A 52 -12.30 -12.16 11.06
CA LEU A 52 -13.46 -11.35 10.76
C LEU A 52 -14.66 -12.26 10.46
N SER A 53 -15.79 -11.93 11.09
CA SER A 53 -17.03 -12.71 11.00
C SER A 53 -18.00 -12.22 9.94
N THR A 54 -17.89 -10.95 9.52
CA THR A 54 -18.87 -10.29 8.65
C THR A 54 -18.23 -9.85 7.33
N PHE A 55 -18.99 -9.98 6.23
CA PHE A 55 -18.54 -9.57 4.89
C PHE A 55 -18.11 -8.10 4.81
N PRO A 56 -18.81 -7.13 5.43
CA PRO A 56 -18.37 -5.73 5.40
C PRO A 56 -16.99 -5.52 6.01
N ASN A 57 -16.69 -6.17 7.14
CA ASN A 57 -15.40 -6.03 7.81
C ASN A 57 -14.27 -6.67 6.98
N VAL A 58 -14.54 -7.85 6.40
CA VAL A 58 -13.59 -8.51 5.49
C VAL A 58 -13.28 -7.63 4.29
N SER A 59 -14.32 -7.08 3.65
CA SER A 59 -14.18 -6.14 2.52
C SER A 59 -13.31 -4.94 2.88
N CYS A 60 -13.55 -4.29 4.02
CA CYS A 60 -12.77 -3.12 4.46
C CYS A 60 -11.32 -3.50 4.76
N SER A 61 -11.09 -4.57 5.52
CA SER A 61 -9.75 -5.04 5.86
C SER A 61 -8.96 -5.42 4.61
N CYS A 62 -9.53 -6.20 3.69
CA CYS A 62 -8.90 -6.53 2.40
C CYS A 62 -8.44 -5.28 1.64
N CYS A 63 -9.28 -4.22 1.61
CA CYS A 63 -8.93 -3.00 0.91
C CYS A 63 -7.73 -2.30 1.56
N SER A 64 -7.74 -2.14 2.88
CA SER A 64 -6.64 -1.50 3.62
C SER A 64 -5.35 -2.32 3.53
N THR A 65 -5.43 -3.65 3.58
CA THR A 65 -4.26 -4.53 3.48
C THR A 65 -3.63 -4.51 2.09
N THR A 66 -4.44 -4.45 1.02
CA THR A 66 -3.94 -4.30 -0.36
C THR A 66 -3.06 -3.05 -0.48
N SER A 67 -3.47 -1.96 0.15
CA SER A 67 -2.74 -0.70 0.12
C SER A 67 -1.42 -0.71 0.88
N VAL A 68 -1.19 -1.66 1.80
CA VAL A 68 0.08 -1.75 2.55
C VAL A 68 1.12 -2.62 1.81
N SER A 69 0.71 -3.39 0.80
CA SER A 69 1.61 -4.24 0.02
C SER A 69 2.49 -3.40 -0.91
N SER A 70 3.80 -3.59 -0.84
CA SER A 70 4.76 -2.95 -1.76
C SER A 70 4.79 -3.57 -3.16
N MET A 71 3.90 -4.53 -3.44
CA MET A 71 3.80 -5.21 -4.74
C MET A 71 2.52 -4.77 -5.47
N PRO A 72 2.52 -4.74 -6.82
CA PRO A 72 1.37 -4.34 -7.63
C PRO A 72 0.30 -5.45 -7.67
N VAL A 73 -0.23 -5.77 -6.49
CA VAL A 73 -1.20 -6.81 -6.24
C VAL A 73 -2.50 -6.12 -5.85
N GLN A 74 -3.58 -6.39 -6.57
CA GLN A 74 -4.90 -5.85 -6.28
C GLN A 74 -5.83 -6.98 -5.83
N PHE A 75 -6.50 -6.82 -4.70
CA PHE A 75 -7.55 -7.74 -4.29
C PHE A 75 -8.87 -7.38 -4.97
N LEU A 76 -9.44 -8.32 -5.72
CA LEU A 76 -10.64 -8.10 -6.54
C LEU A 76 -11.94 -8.45 -5.81
N GLY A 77 -11.88 -9.47 -4.95
CA GLY A 77 -13.02 -10.00 -4.23
C GLY A 77 -12.59 -11.08 -3.25
N PHE A 78 -13.51 -11.58 -2.45
CA PHE A 78 -13.24 -12.69 -1.55
C PHE A 78 -14.44 -13.65 -1.50
N SER A 79 -14.20 -14.89 -1.12
CA SER A 79 -15.24 -15.89 -0.93
C SER A 79 -15.02 -16.65 0.37
N ALA A 80 -16.12 -17.08 1.00
CA ALA A 80 -16.04 -18.00 2.12
C ALA A 80 -15.94 -19.42 1.56
N TYR A 81 -15.02 -20.21 2.10
CA TYR A 81 -14.80 -21.59 1.62
C TYR A 81 -16.08 -22.45 1.70
N GLU A 82 -16.94 -22.20 2.70
CA GLU A 82 -18.12 -23.01 2.96
C GLU A 82 -19.29 -22.79 1.99
N ASN A 83 -19.39 -21.62 1.35
CA ASN A 83 -20.58 -21.25 0.59
C ASN A 83 -20.30 -20.84 -0.88
N GLY A 84 -19.03 -20.66 -1.27
CA GLY A 84 -18.64 -20.34 -2.65
C GLY A 84 -19.17 -18.99 -3.17
N CYS A 85 -19.86 -18.22 -2.33
CA CYS A 85 -20.36 -16.91 -2.69
C CYS A 85 -19.19 -15.93 -2.77
N ARG A 86 -19.07 -15.27 -3.92
CA ARG A 86 -18.03 -14.25 -4.14
C ARG A 86 -18.58 -12.86 -3.82
N TYR A 87 -17.87 -12.16 -2.95
CA TYR A 87 -18.17 -10.80 -2.53
C TYR A 87 -17.15 -9.84 -3.14
N PRO A 88 -17.58 -8.68 -3.67
CA PRO A 88 -16.66 -7.65 -4.14
C PRO A 88 -15.96 -6.99 -2.95
N ILE A 89 -14.72 -6.55 -3.15
CA ILE A 89 -14.03 -5.68 -2.20
C ILE A 89 -14.44 -4.25 -2.49
N SER A 90 -14.94 -3.56 -1.46
CA SER A 90 -15.29 -2.15 -1.49
C SER A 90 -14.82 -1.43 -0.24
N ALA A 91 -14.21 -0.26 -0.44
CA ALA A 91 -13.84 0.69 0.61
C ALA A 91 -15.00 1.65 0.90
N HIS A 92 -16.11 1.14 1.43
CA HIS A 92 -17.20 2.00 1.91
C HIS A 92 -16.86 2.65 3.27
N ARG A 93 -15.83 2.13 3.95
CA ARG A 93 -15.21 2.68 5.17
C ARG A 93 -13.70 2.47 5.11
N ILE A 94 -12.95 3.36 5.74
CA ILE A 94 -11.50 3.21 5.93
C ILE A 94 -11.30 2.39 7.20
N GLU A 95 -10.57 1.27 7.09
CA GLU A 95 -10.10 0.50 8.25
C GLU A 95 -8.70 1.02 8.62
N GLU A 96 -8.60 1.64 9.79
CA GLU A 96 -7.35 2.23 10.31
C GLU A 96 -6.40 1.16 10.86
N GLU A 97 -6.94 0.00 11.27
CA GLU A 97 -6.17 -1.09 11.86
C GLU A 97 -6.42 -2.40 11.10
N PRO A 98 -5.84 -2.56 9.90
CA PRO A 98 -6.12 -3.71 9.02
C PRO A 98 -5.56 -5.04 9.54
N PHE A 99 -4.78 -5.01 10.62
CA PHE A 99 -4.16 -6.18 11.23
C PHE A 99 -4.85 -6.51 12.56
N SER A 100 -5.07 -7.79 12.81
CA SER A 100 -5.53 -8.27 14.10
C SER A 100 -4.47 -8.07 15.18
N HIS A 101 -4.96 -7.81 16.40
CA HIS A 101 -4.16 -7.75 17.62
C HIS A 101 -3.98 -9.13 18.29
N ASN A 102 -4.44 -10.22 17.67
CA ASN A 102 -4.31 -11.55 18.26
C ASN A 102 -2.85 -12.05 18.19
N PRO A 103 -2.15 -12.16 19.34
CA PRO A 103 -0.74 -12.53 19.37
C PRO A 103 -0.50 -13.97 18.87
N ARG A 104 -1.54 -14.82 18.83
CA ARG A 104 -1.43 -16.17 18.28
C ARG A 104 -1.16 -16.18 16.78
N ILE A 105 -1.65 -15.17 16.04
CA ILE A 105 -1.39 -15.06 14.60
C ILE A 105 0.11 -14.85 14.35
N ASP A 106 0.74 -14.02 15.19
CA ASP A 106 2.16 -13.70 15.10
C ASP A 106 3.06 -14.83 15.62
N GLN A 107 2.58 -15.63 16.58
CA GLN A 107 3.31 -16.77 17.16
C GLN A 107 3.47 -17.97 16.21
N ILE A 108 2.61 -18.08 15.19
CA ILE A 108 2.76 -19.11 14.18
C ILE A 108 3.96 -18.68 13.33
N HIS A 109 5.17 -19.05 13.73
CA HIS A 109 6.40 -18.71 13.02
C HIS A 109 6.69 -19.74 11.92
N THR A 110 6.88 -19.27 10.69
CA THR A 110 7.36 -20.06 9.54
C THR A 110 8.88 -20.13 9.56
N ARG A 111 9.45 -21.34 9.72
CA ARG A 111 10.73 -21.93 9.24
C ARG A 111 12.02 -21.09 9.00
N TYR A 112 12.06 -19.77 9.15
CA TYR A 112 13.21 -18.91 8.86
C TYR A 112 13.42 -17.88 9.99
N GLU A 113 14.66 -17.76 10.44
CA GLU A 113 15.00 -17.25 11.78
C GLU A 113 15.10 -15.71 11.92
N ASN A 114 14.95 -14.91 10.85
CA ASN A 114 15.14 -13.46 10.98
C ASN A 114 14.36 -12.61 9.98
N SER A 115 13.31 -11.91 10.44
CA SER A 115 12.52 -10.96 9.63
C SER A 115 13.36 -9.82 9.07
N ARG A 116 14.48 -9.43 9.71
CA ARG A 116 15.39 -8.39 9.23
C ARG A 116 16.13 -8.77 7.93
N GLN A 117 16.14 -10.04 7.54
CA GLN A 117 16.79 -10.50 6.30
C GLN A 117 16.01 -10.11 5.03
N ARG A 118 14.71 -9.79 5.12
CA ARG A 118 13.92 -9.26 4.00
C ARG A 118 13.22 -7.97 4.38
N TYR A 119 13.76 -6.85 3.89
CA TYR A 119 13.29 -5.51 4.23
C TYR A 119 11.77 -5.27 4.02
N PRO A 120 11.13 -5.68 2.90
CA PRO A 120 9.69 -5.49 2.71
C PRO A 120 8.84 -6.18 3.78
N SER A 121 9.21 -7.39 4.17
CA SER A 121 8.47 -8.15 5.19
C SER A 121 8.73 -7.61 6.60
N TYR A 122 9.95 -7.15 6.88
CA TYR A 122 10.24 -6.47 8.14
C TYR A 122 9.45 -5.16 8.27
N LEU A 123 9.35 -4.39 7.18
CA LEU A 123 8.58 -3.15 7.12
C LEU A 123 7.07 -3.40 7.36
N LEU A 124 6.49 -4.44 6.74
CA LEU A 124 5.11 -4.84 6.97
C LEU A 124 4.86 -5.27 8.42
N TYR A 125 5.77 -6.08 8.99
CA TYR A 125 5.70 -6.49 10.39
C TYR A 125 5.71 -5.29 11.34
N LEU A 126 6.61 -4.32 11.12
CA LEU A 126 6.66 -3.12 11.96
C LEU A 126 5.41 -2.24 11.81
N ALA A 127 4.82 -2.17 10.61
CA ALA A 127 3.60 -1.40 10.36
C ALA A 127 2.38 -1.89 11.16
N LYS A 128 2.38 -3.12 11.69
CA LYS A 128 1.36 -3.57 12.64
C LYS A 128 1.36 -2.75 13.94
N HIS A 129 2.54 -2.31 14.37
CA HIS A 129 2.75 -1.69 15.67
C HIS A 129 3.24 -0.25 15.59
N ASP A 130 3.60 0.22 14.39
CA ASP A 130 4.07 1.57 14.14
C ASP A 130 3.10 2.32 13.22
N PRO A 131 2.30 3.26 13.76
CA PRO A 131 1.32 4.00 12.98
C PRO A 131 1.99 4.87 11.90
N CYS A 132 3.21 5.36 12.10
CA CYS A 132 3.91 6.15 11.10
C CYS A 132 4.23 5.31 9.84
N LEU A 133 4.74 4.09 10.05
CA LEU A 133 5.00 3.16 8.95
C LEU A 133 3.71 2.67 8.30
N ARG A 134 2.67 2.42 9.11
CA ARG A 134 1.33 2.01 8.64
C ARG A 134 0.71 3.05 7.72
N ASP A 135 0.68 4.31 8.14
CA ASP A 135 0.05 5.40 7.39
C ASP A 135 0.78 5.65 6.06
N LEU A 136 2.12 5.62 6.06
CA LEU A 136 2.91 5.80 4.84
C LEU A 136 2.70 4.67 3.84
N LEU A 137 2.68 3.42 4.32
CA LEU A 137 2.40 2.27 3.45
C LEU A 137 0.98 2.35 2.90
N PHE A 138 -0.01 2.62 3.76
CA PHE A 138 -1.40 2.79 3.34
C PHE A 138 -1.55 3.86 2.25
N LEU A 139 -0.94 5.03 2.42
CA LEU A 139 -0.96 6.08 1.39
C LEU A 139 -0.27 5.64 0.09
N LEU A 140 0.82 4.88 0.16
CA LEU A 140 1.51 4.39 -1.03
C LEU A 140 0.63 3.45 -1.86
N GLY A 141 -0.09 2.51 -1.25
CA GLY A 141 -0.99 1.65 -2.01
C GLY A 141 -2.38 2.23 -2.27
N LEU A 142 -2.60 3.53 -1.98
CA LEU A 142 -3.71 4.29 -2.56
C LEU A 142 -3.33 4.97 -3.90
N ILE A 143 -2.06 4.90 -4.31
CA ILE A 143 -1.63 5.43 -5.60
C ILE A 143 -2.15 4.50 -6.71
N SER A 144 -3.10 4.98 -7.49
CA SER A 144 -3.63 4.31 -8.67
C SER A 144 -3.60 5.29 -9.85
N THR A 145 -3.26 4.79 -11.04
CA THR A 145 -3.14 5.58 -12.28
C THR A 145 -3.98 4.99 -13.42
N ASN A 146 -4.94 4.11 -13.10
CA ASN A 146 -5.71 3.34 -14.10
C ASN A 146 -6.72 4.19 -14.88
N THR A 147 -7.23 5.26 -14.27
CA THR A 147 -8.19 6.19 -14.88
C THR A 147 -7.70 7.63 -14.78
N THR A 148 -8.24 8.53 -15.61
CA THR A 148 -7.92 9.96 -15.55
C THR A 148 -8.22 10.57 -14.18
N LEU A 149 -9.32 10.17 -13.54
CA LEU A 149 -9.66 10.65 -12.21
C LEU A 149 -8.66 10.15 -11.16
N GLU A 150 -8.29 8.87 -11.21
CA GLU A 150 -7.27 8.32 -10.30
C GLU A 150 -5.91 8.99 -10.50
N ASN A 151 -5.50 9.28 -11.74
CA ASN A 151 -4.29 10.07 -12.02
C ASN A 151 -4.29 11.42 -11.31
N VAL A 152 -5.41 12.14 -11.36
CA VAL A 152 -5.53 13.45 -10.70
C VAL A 152 -5.51 13.31 -9.17
N LEU A 153 -6.19 12.27 -8.63
CA LEU A 153 -6.20 12.01 -7.20
C LEU A 153 -4.84 11.51 -6.68
N ALA A 154 -4.07 10.80 -7.51
CA ALA A 154 -2.73 10.32 -7.18
C ALA A 154 -1.80 11.49 -6.83
N TRP A 155 -1.86 12.62 -7.53
CA TRP A 155 -1.11 13.82 -7.17
C TRP A 155 -1.40 14.31 -5.75
N SER A 156 -2.67 14.27 -5.32
CA SER A 156 -3.05 14.64 -3.94
C SER A 156 -2.51 13.64 -2.93
N THR A 157 -2.56 12.34 -3.24
CA THR A 157 -2.00 11.28 -2.38
C THR A 157 -0.49 11.40 -2.24
N LEU A 158 0.23 11.60 -3.35
CA LEU A 158 1.68 11.85 -3.38
C LEU A 158 2.08 13.04 -2.52
N TYR A 159 1.29 14.12 -2.59
CA TYR A 159 1.55 15.31 -1.79
C TYR A 159 1.31 15.05 -0.28
N LYS A 160 0.28 14.28 0.08
CA LYS A 160 0.05 13.86 1.47
C LYS A 160 1.20 13.01 2.00
N ILE A 161 1.75 12.10 1.18
CA ILE A 161 2.95 11.33 1.56
C ILE A 161 4.13 12.27 1.87
N LEU A 162 4.36 13.28 1.02
CA LEU A 162 5.38 14.29 1.28
C LEU A 162 5.17 15.04 2.61
N ASP A 163 3.95 15.51 2.87
CA ASP A 163 3.62 16.19 4.13
C ASP A 163 3.80 15.25 5.34
N SER A 164 3.41 13.98 5.24
CA SER A 164 3.65 12.97 6.29
C SER A 164 5.14 12.76 6.55
N VAL A 165 5.95 12.59 5.50
CA VAL A 165 7.41 12.45 5.67
C VAL A 165 8.00 13.71 6.29
N LYS A 166 7.61 14.91 5.84
CA LYS A 166 8.06 16.19 6.45
C LYS A 166 7.70 16.32 7.92
N HIS A 167 6.55 15.79 8.33
CA HIS A 167 6.12 15.82 9.73
C HIS A 167 7.03 14.96 10.62
N TYR A 168 7.45 13.78 10.15
CA TYR A 168 8.26 12.85 10.93
C TYR A 168 9.78 13.00 10.71
N ALA A 169 10.20 13.57 9.59
CA ALA A 169 11.60 13.84 9.29
C ALA A 169 12.07 15.13 9.96
N LYS A 170 13.29 15.11 10.52
CA LYS A 170 13.97 16.35 10.97
C LYS A 170 14.56 17.16 9.81
N ASP A 171 14.94 16.46 8.74
CA ASP A 171 15.54 17.04 7.54
C ASP A 171 15.04 16.23 6.32
N ILE A 172 14.24 16.85 5.47
CA ILE A 172 13.65 16.20 4.29
C ILE A 172 14.67 16.08 3.15
N ASP A 173 15.66 16.97 3.11
CA ASP A 173 16.65 17.07 2.04
C ASP A 173 17.63 15.88 2.09
N ALA A 174 17.70 15.19 3.24
CA ALA A 174 18.40 13.92 3.39
C ALA A 174 17.77 12.76 2.58
N PHE A 175 16.52 12.90 2.11
CA PHE A 175 15.76 11.81 1.48
C PHE A 175 15.44 12.05 0.00
N ALA A 176 15.51 13.28 -0.49
CA ALA A 176 15.29 13.64 -1.89
C ALA A 176 15.96 14.97 -2.25
N ASP A 177 16.20 15.17 -3.55
CA ASP A 177 16.75 16.42 -4.08
C ASP A 177 15.75 17.59 -3.88
N PRO A 178 16.15 18.68 -3.18
CA PRO A 178 15.32 19.84 -2.96
C PRO A 178 14.80 20.48 -4.26
N GLU A 179 15.58 20.44 -5.34
CA GLU A 179 15.15 21.00 -6.63
C GLU A 179 13.99 20.18 -7.20
N GLN A 180 14.08 18.84 -7.17
CA GLN A 180 13.01 17.95 -7.62
C GLN A 180 11.75 18.06 -6.74
N LEU A 181 11.91 18.18 -5.41
CA LEU A 181 10.79 18.40 -4.49
C LEU A 181 10.10 19.75 -4.75
N SER A 182 10.86 20.78 -5.10
CA SER A 182 10.32 22.08 -5.50
C SER A 182 9.50 21.98 -6.79
N LEU A 183 10.00 21.28 -7.81
CA LEU A 183 9.28 21.03 -9.08
C LEU A 183 8.00 20.21 -8.88
N PHE A 184 8.02 19.22 -7.99
CA PHE A 184 6.84 18.45 -7.60
C PHE A 184 5.82 19.33 -6.85
N THR A 185 6.26 20.09 -5.86
CA THR A 185 5.37 20.99 -5.09
C THR A 185 4.75 22.05 -5.99
N ALA A 186 5.52 22.56 -6.96
CA ALA A 186 5.05 23.45 -8.02
C ALA A 186 3.92 22.82 -8.85
N ALA A 187 4.03 21.54 -9.19
CA ALA A 187 2.98 20.80 -9.91
C ALA A 187 1.69 20.68 -9.08
N CYS A 188 1.80 20.29 -7.81
CA CYS A 188 0.66 20.15 -6.89
C CYS A 188 -0.10 21.46 -6.64
N ASN A 189 0.57 22.60 -6.81
CA ASN A 189 -0.02 23.93 -6.65
C ASN A 189 -0.57 24.52 -7.96
N ASN A 190 -0.34 23.88 -9.10
CA ASN A 190 -0.68 24.44 -10.41
C ASN A 190 -2.10 24.03 -10.86
N THR A 191 -3.02 24.98 -10.88
CA THR A 191 -4.40 24.78 -11.38
C THR A 191 -4.48 24.42 -12.85
N SER A 192 -3.50 24.80 -13.67
CA SER A 192 -3.48 24.40 -15.08
C SER A 192 -3.16 22.91 -15.24
N ILE A 193 -2.56 22.27 -14.23
CA ILE A 193 -2.23 20.84 -14.22
C ILE A 193 -3.33 20.04 -13.50
N LEU A 194 -3.76 20.49 -12.31
CA LEU A 194 -4.68 19.73 -11.44
C LEU A 194 -6.10 20.31 -11.34
N GLY A 195 -6.40 21.42 -12.01
CA GLY A 195 -7.71 22.06 -11.96
C GLY A 195 -8.15 22.40 -10.54
N ILE A 196 -9.37 22.02 -10.17
CA ILE A 196 -9.93 22.20 -8.82
C ILE A 196 -9.23 21.37 -7.74
N TYR A 197 -8.41 20.37 -8.14
CA TYR A 197 -7.67 19.50 -7.24
C TYR A 197 -6.27 20.05 -6.92
N ALA A 198 -5.88 21.20 -7.47
CA ALA A 198 -4.66 21.88 -7.06
C ALA A 198 -4.78 22.36 -5.61
N ARG A 199 -3.70 22.19 -4.82
CA ARG A 199 -3.70 22.39 -3.37
C ARG A 199 -4.19 23.77 -2.91
N HIS A 200 -3.84 24.82 -3.65
CA HIS A 200 -4.16 26.20 -3.30
C HIS A 200 -5.19 26.86 -4.23
N GLY A 201 -5.86 26.08 -5.08
CA GLY A 201 -6.80 26.62 -6.07
C GLY A 201 -6.15 27.66 -6.99
N ALA A 202 -6.97 28.47 -7.68
CA ALA A 202 -6.47 29.51 -8.56
C ALA A 202 -5.95 30.68 -7.71
N SER A 203 -4.71 30.58 -7.24
CA SER A 203 -4.01 31.72 -6.65
C SER A 203 -3.66 32.73 -7.75
N GLU A 204 -3.63 34.02 -7.42
CA GLU A 204 -3.15 35.09 -8.33
C GLU A 204 -1.66 34.96 -8.70
N ASN A 205 -0.94 33.98 -8.12
CA ASN A 205 0.44 33.71 -8.48
C ASN A 205 0.51 32.96 -9.81
N PRO A 206 1.31 33.46 -10.77
CA PRO A 206 1.51 32.76 -12.02
C PRO A 206 2.10 31.37 -11.76
N PRO A 207 1.66 30.34 -12.51
CA PRO A 207 2.22 29.00 -12.35
C PRO A 207 3.73 29.05 -12.57
N PRO A 208 4.52 28.35 -11.75
CA PRO A 208 5.97 28.33 -11.86
C PRO A 208 6.41 27.89 -13.27
N LYS A 209 7.48 28.50 -13.80
CA LYS A 209 7.95 28.29 -15.19
C LYS A 209 8.31 26.84 -15.51
N ARG A 210 8.60 26.03 -14.49
CA ARG A 210 8.87 24.61 -14.58
C ARG A 210 8.15 23.90 -13.44
N ALA A 211 7.39 22.88 -13.78
CA ALA A 211 6.75 21.98 -12.86
C ALA A 211 6.94 20.55 -13.39
N LEU A 212 6.95 19.59 -12.47
CA LEU A 212 6.85 18.20 -12.86
C LEU A 212 5.46 17.96 -13.46
N THR A 213 5.36 17.31 -14.62
CA THR A 213 4.07 17.10 -15.31
C THR A 213 3.74 15.63 -15.51
N ASP A 214 4.76 14.77 -15.43
CA ASP A 214 4.61 13.33 -15.51
C ASP A 214 4.31 12.74 -14.12
N ILE A 215 3.24 11.95 -14.03
CA ILE A 215 2.79 11.31 -12.79
C ILE A 215 3.71 10.14 -12.40
N ASP A 216 4.35 9.47 -13.35
CA ASP A 216 5.26 8.37 -13.10
C ASP A 216 6.56 8.90 -12.50
N ASP A 217 7.08 10.03 -13.01
CA ASP A 217 8.21 10.73 -12.41
C ASP A 217 7.89 11.19 -10.97
N ALA A 218 6.66 11.67 -10.75
CA ALA A 218 6.22 12.14 -9.44
C ALA A 218 6.13 10.99 -8.45
N SER A 219 5.56 9.87 -8.90
CA SER A 219 5.42 8.64 -8.13
C SER A 219 6.79 8.06 -7.78
N ALA A 220 7.72 8.02 -8.74
CA ALA A 220 9.08 7.54 -8.53
C ALA A 220 9.85 8.40 -7.51
N LEU A 221 9.75 9.73 -7.62
CA LEU A 221 10.38 10.67 -6.68
C LEU A 221 9.88 10.45 -5.26
N ILE A 222 8.56 10.45 -5.05
CA ILE A 222 7.96 10.35 -3.73
C ILE A 222 8.12 8.94 -3.15
N ALA A 223 7.93 7.87 -3.93
CA ALA A 223 8.16 6.51 -3.45
C ALA A 223 9.62 6.29 -3.07
N GLY A 224 10.57 6.80 -3.87
CA GLY A 224 12.00 6.73 -3.58
C GLY A 224 12.40 7.49 -2.31
N MET A 225 11.84 8.69 -2.11
CA MET A 225 12.00 9.47 -0.89
C MET A 225 11.46 8.72 0.34
N THR A 226 10.23 8.21 0.26
CA THR A 226 9.58 7.48 1.35
C THR A 226 10.35 6.21 1.70
N ALA A 227 10.85 5.46 0.71
CA ALA A 227 11.68 4.28 0.96
C ALA A 227 12.98 4.62 1.72
N ARG A 228 13.63 5.74 1.38
CA ARG A 228 14.82 6.22 2.11
C ARG A 228 14.47 6.65 3.54
N PHE A 229 13.37 7.38 3.71
CA PHE A 229 12.86 7.76 5.02
C PHE A 229 12.59 6.53 5.90
N CYS A 230 11.81 5.56 5.42
CA CYS A 230 11.45 4.37 6.20
C CYS A 230 12.70 3.59 6.65
N ARG A 231 13.73 3.47 5.81
CA ARG A 231 15.00 2.83 6.20
C ARG A 231 15.70 3.57 7.34
N SER A 232 15.82 4.89 7.21
CA SER A 232 16.45 5.74 8.23
C SER A 232 15.67 5.74 9.54
N TYR A 233 14.35 5.86 9.45
CA TYR A 233 13.44 5.83 10.59
C TYR A 233 13.53 4.51 11.36
N ILE A 234 13.49 3.38 10.64
CA ILE A 234 13.61 2.06 11.25
C ILE A 234 14.96 1.90 11.95
N ALA A 235 16.05 2.32 11.29
CA ALA A 235 17.39 2.27 11.88
C ALA A 235 17.50 3.15 13.13
N ALA A 236 16.86 4.31 13.18
CA ALA A 236 16.90 5.18 14.36
C ALA A 236 16.05 4.67 15.54
N LYS A 237 14.92 4.03 15.27
CA LYS A 237 13.92 3.65 16.29
C LYS A 237 14.03 2.21 16.78
N TYR A 238 14.49 1.29 15.94
CA TYR A 238 14.47 -0.16 16.20
C TYR A 238 15.86 -0.84 16.16
N SER A 239 16.94 -0.05 16.14
CA SER A 239 18.31 -0.55 16.30
C SER A 239 18.67 -0.81 17.76
#